data_AF-A0A931IGD2-F1
#
_entry.id   AF-A0A931IGD2-F1
#
_cell.length_a   1.000
_cell.length_b   1.000
_cell.length_c   1.000
_cell.angle_alpha   90.00
_cell.angle_beta   90.00
_cell.angle_gamma   90.00
#
_symmetry.space_group_name_H-M   'P 1'
#
loop_
_entity.id
_entity.type
_entity.pdbx_description
1 polymer ?
#
loop_
_entity_poly.entity_id
_entity_poly.type
_entity_poly.pdbx_seq_one_letter_code
_entity_poly.pdbx_strand_id
1 'polypeptide(L)' 'MDQPPNRSHRLGIADIAAAYGTEALHHRIAQLRACGQHYAAVAIEHEIRAVPEFRGSGERNQH' A
#
# COMPACT_ATOMS: atom_id res chain seq x y z
N MET A 1 37.25 3.25 2.97
CA MET A 1 36.07 2.87 3.80
C MET A 1 34.88 3.39 3.04
N ASP A 2 34.48 2.66 1.99
CA ASP A 2 33.41 3.08 1.07
C ASP A 2 32.12 2.40 1.52
N GLN A 3 31.44 3.05 2.47
CA GLN A 3 30.13 2.61 2.93
C GLN A 3 29.13 2.88 1.79
N PRO A 4 28.44 1.86 1.25
CA PRO A 4 27.44 2.08 0.21
C PRO A 4 26.36 3.02 0.76
N PRO A 5 25.82 3.93 -0.06
CA PRO A 5 24.78 4.85 0.39
C PRO A 5 23.66 4.03 1.01
N ASN A 6 23.44 4.27 2.31
CA ASN A 6 22.34 3.73 3.09
C ASN A 6 21.09 3.80 2.19
N ARG A 7 20.61 2.65 1.72
CA ARG A 7 19.43 2.56 0.85
C ARG A 7 18.34 3.28 1.60
N SER A 8 18.04 4.52 1.18
CA SER A 8 17.03 5.37 1.78
C SER A 8 15.86 4.49 2.16
N HIS A 9 15.50 4.43 3.45
CA HIS A 9 14.35 3.70 3.95
C HIS A 9 13.14 4.08 3.08
N ARG A 10 12.89 3.29 2.03
CA ARG A 10 11.73 3.46 1.18
C ARG A 10 10.62 2.82 1.98
N LEU A 11 9.82 3.66 2.61
CA LEU A 11 8.57 3.25 3.25
C LEU A 11 7.71 2.63 2.15
N GLY A 12 7.52 1.32 2.23
CA GLY A 12 6.60 0.60 1.36
C GLY A 12 5.17 0.80 1.82
N ILE A 13 4.21 0.48 0.95
CA ILE A 13 2.80 0.54 1.32
C ILE A 13 2.45 -0.40 2.48
N ALA A 14 3.19 -1.49 2.67
CA ALA A 14 3.08 -2.34 3.85
C ALA A 14 3.44 -1.61 5.15
N ASP A 15 4.53 -0.83 5.16
CA ASP A 15 4.94 -0.03 6.33
C ASP A 15 3.90 1.05 6.65
N ILE A 16 3.35 1.69 5.61
CA ILE A 16 2.28 2.68 5.75
C ILE A 16 1.00 2.04 6.30
N ALA A 17 0.63 0.85 5.80
CA ALA A 17 -0.53 0.11 6.29
C ALA A 17 -0.35 -0.35 7.73
N ALA A 18 0.85 -0.76 8.14
CA ALA A 18 1.14 -1.11 9.52
C ALA A 18 1.07 0.11 10.46
N ALA A 19 1.49 1.28 9.99
CA ALA A 19 1.50 2.51 10.78
C ALA A 19 0.12 3.20 10.88
N TYR A 20 -0.67 3.17 9.81
CA TYR A 20 -1.91 3.95 9.70
C TYR A 20 -3.18 3.11 9.48
N GLY A 21 -3.04 1.81 9.25
CA GLY A 21 -4.14 0.90 8.92
C GLY A 21 -4.54 0.92 7.45
N THR A 22 -5.18 -0.15 7.00
CA THR A 22 -5.66 -0.32 5.62
C THR A 22 -6.74 0.70 5.25
N GLU A 23 -7.59 1.09 6.21
CA GLU A 23 -8.67 2.06 5.99
C GLU A 23 -8.13 3.44 5.59
N ALA A 24 -7.04 3.90 6.21
CA ALA A 24 -6.40 5.16 5.87
C ALA A 24 -5.86 5.16 4.43
N LEU A 25 -5.36 4.00 3.97
CA LEU A 25 -4.91 3.79 2.59
C LEU A 25 -6.08 3.84 1.59
N HIS A 26 -7.18 3.17 1.90
CA HIS A 26 -8.39 3.22 1.06
C HIS A 26 -8.93 4.65 0.93
N HIS A 27 -8.97 5.40 2.04
CA HIS A 27 -9.37 6.80 2.02
C HIS A 27 -8.42 7.65 1.16
N ARG A 28 -7.11 7.43 1.25
CA ARG A 28 -6.12 8.14 0.42
C ARG A 28 -6.28 7.83 -1.06
N ILE A 29 -6.53 6.58 -1.42
CA ILE A 29 -6.81 6.17 -2.81
C ILE A 29 -8.06 6.88 -3.34
N ALA A 30 -9.12 6.96 -2.53
CA ALA A 30 -10.35 7.66 -2.90
C ALA A 30 -10.09 9.17 -3.13
N GLN A 31 -9.29 9.82 -2.28
CA GLN A 31 -8.88 11.21 -2.48
C GLN A 31 -8.09 11.41 -3.77
N LEU A 32 -7.13 10.52 -4.06
CA LEU A 32 -6.34 10.61 -5.30
C LEU A 32 -7.23 10.51 -6.54
N ARG A 33 -8.22 9.60 -6.53
CA ARG A 33 -9.22 9.50 -7.61
C ARG A 33 -10.05 10.78 -7.74
N ALA A 34 -10.53 11.33 -6.63
CA ALA A 34 -11.31 12.57 -6.62
C ALA A 34 -10.52 13.77 -7.18
N CYS A 35 -9.20 13.81 -6.98
CA CYS A 35 -8.31 14.83 -7.52
C CYS A 35 -7.83 14.56 -8.96
N GLY A 36 -8.35 13.52 -9.63
CA GLY A 36 -7.95 13.16 -10.99
C GLY A 36 -6.58 12.45 -11.10
N GLN A 37 -5.96 12.09 -9.98
CA GLN A 37 -4.65 11.42 -9.93
C GLN A 37 -4.81 9.90 -10.07
N HIS A 38 -5.38 9.48 -11.21
CA HIS A 38 -5.76 8.08 -11.43
C HIS A 38 -4.57 7.13 -11.42
N TYR A 39 -3.46 7.50 -12.06
CA TYR A 39 -2.25 6.67 -12.09
C TYR A 39 -1.61 6.47 -10.71
N ALA A 40 -1.60 7.51 -9.86
CA ALA A 40 -1.10 7.40 -8.50
C ALA A 40 -1.99 6.48 -7.64
N ALA A 41 -3.31 6.58 -7.80
CA ALA A 41 -4.25 5.70 -7.13
C ALA A 41 -4.04 4.23 -7.54
N VAL A 42 -3.91 3.95 -8.85
CA VAL A 42 -3.70 2.60 -9.37
C VAL A 42 -2.36 2.01 -8.90
N ALA A 43 -1.29 2.81 -8.87
CA ALA A 43 0.02 2.34 -8.39
C ALA A 43 -0.06 1.83 -6.94
N ILE A 44 -0.71 2.59 -6.06
CA ILE A 44 -0.89 2.20 -4.65
C ILE A 44 -1.78 0.94 -4.54
N GLU A 45 -2.88 0.87 -5.30
CA GLU A 45 -3.74 -0.33 -5.31
C GLU A 45 -3.00 -1.59 -5.76
N HIS A 46 -2.12 -1.47 -6.75
CA HIS A 46 -1.28 -2.57 -7.21
C HIS A 46 -0.30 -3.01 -6.12
N GLU A 47 0.32 -2.06 -5.40
CA GLU A 47 1.19 -2.38 -4.28
C GLU A 47 0.44 -3.08 -3.14
N ILE A 48 -0.77 -2.63 -2.79
CA ILE A 48 -1.60 -3.32 -1.77
C ILE A 48 -1.92 -4.76 -2.19
N ARG A 49 -2.31 -4.98 -3.45
CA ARG A 49 -2.63 -6.33 -3.96
C ARG A 49 -1.42 -7.25 -4.04
N ALA A 50 -0.23 -6.67 -4.23
CA ALA A 50 1.02 -7.42 -4.27
C ALA A 50 1.52 -7.85 -2.89
N VAL A 51 1.01 -7.26 -1.80
CA VAL A 51 1.38 -7.62 -0.44
C VAL A 51 0.52 -8.80 0.05
N PRO A 52 1.12 -9.99 0.30
CA PRO A 52 0.38 -11.19 0.68
C PRO A 52 -0.40 -11.05 2.00
N GLU A 53 0.08 -10.19 2.89
CA GLU A 53 -0.51 -9.93 4.22
C GLU A 53 -1.89 -9.25 4.13
N PHE A 54 -2.16 -8.52 3.05
CA PHE A 54 -3.48 -7.91 2.79
C PHE A 54 -4.41 -8.79 1.94
N ARG A 55 -3.93 -9.97 1.51
CA ARG A 55 -4.71 -10.91 0.68
C ARG A 55 -5.68 -11.78 1.49
N GLY A 56 -5.61 -11.74 2.82
CA GLY A 56 -6.20 -12.75 3.73
C GLY A 56 -7.51 -12.41 4.46
N SER A 57 -8.22 -11.33 4.11
CA SER A 57 -9.46 -10.95 4.82
C SER A 57 -10.77 -11.31 4.08
N GLY A 58 -10.71 -12.11 3.01
CA GLY A 58 -11.85 -12.30 2.08
C GLY A 58 -12.29 -13.73 1.75
N GLU A 59 -11.64 -14.79 2.25
CA GLU A 59 -11.99 -16.18 1.85
C GLU A 59 -12.02 -17.15 3.03
N ARG A 60 -13.00 -16.99 3.92
CA ARG A 60 -13.41 -18.04 4.87
C ARG A 60 -14.91 -18.02 5.10
N ASN A 61 -15.70 -18.46 4.11
CA ASN A 61 -16.98 -19.15 4.38
C ASN A 61 -17.58 -19.72 3.09
N GLN A 62 -17.10 -20.87 2.61
CA GLN A 62 -17.87 -21.78 1.74
C GLN A 62 -17.42 -23.22 2.02
N HIS A 63 -17.95 -23.82 3.08
CA HIS A 63 -18.05 -25.28 3.24
C HIS A 63 -19.21 -25.62 4.17
#